data_AF-A0A177HZK2-F1
#
_entry.id   AF-A0A177HZK2-F1
#
_cell.length_a   1.000
_cell.length_b   1.000
_cell.length_c   1.000
_cell.angle_alpha   90.00
_cell.angle_beta   90.00
_cell.angle_gamma   90.00
#
_symmetry.space_group_name_H-M   'P 1'
#
loop_
_entity.id
_entity.type
_entity.pdbx_description
1 polymer ?
#
loop_
_entity_poly.entity_id
_entity_poly.type
_entity_poly.pdbx_seq_one_letter_code
_entity_poly.pdbx_strand_id
1 'polypeptide(L)'
;MNETAPLRARAEIDLSALRANVRTLRALAPGAAFMAVVKADAYGHGMIPCARAALEAGATWLGTATPEEALALRAAGFGADRARVMCWLWTPGGPWREAIEADLDIAVSGMWALREITAAARQAGRPARIQLKADTGLGRNGCQPADWPELVAESLAAQAEGLVHVTGLWSHFACADEPGHPSIDAQLALFREMVAYAEAKGARPEVRHIANSPGTLTRPEAHFDLVRPGIAMYGISPGPEVGTPADLGLRPVMTLSASLALVKHVPGGHGVSYGHHYVTPGGTTLGLIPVGYGDGIPRHASGTGPVLVGGKLRTVAGRIAMDQFVVDLGGDEPPAGAEAVLFGPGDRGEPTAEDWAQAAGTIAYEIVTRIGTRVPRVYVNERPEGEERPEGDERCDGEERCDGERPGRAAGPGGGRRAGAD
;
A
#
# COMPACT_ATOMS: atom_id res chain seq x y z
N MET A 1 -23.33 -10.28 22.58
CA MET A 1 -23.46 -9.18 21.59
C MET A 1 -22.83 -7.96 22.23
N ASN A 2 -21.55 -7.69 21.97
CA ASN A 2 -20.90 -6.48 22.46
C ASN A 2 -21.24 -5.36 21.47
N GLU A 3 -22.34 -4.65 21.74
CA GLU A 3 -22.69 -3.43 21.03
C GLU A 3 -21.66 -2.35 21.37
N THR A 4 -20.61 -2.24 20.55
CA THR A 4 -19.84 -1.00 20.47
C THR A 4 -20.78 0.09 20.00
N ALA A 5 -20.97 1.13 20.81
CA ALA A 5 -21.76 2.30 20.45
C ALA A 5 -21.38 2.78 19.03
N PRO A 6 -22.35 3.17 18.19
CA PRO A 6 -22.08 3.55 16.81
C PRO A 6 -21.16 4.77 16.78
N LEU A 7 -19.96 4.59 16.22
CA LEU A 7 -19.04 5.70 15.97
C LEU A 7 -19.68 6.67 14.97
N ARG A 8 -19.38 7.97 15.14
CA ARG A 8 -19.74 9.01 14.16
C ARG A 8 -19.34 8.59 12.74
N ALA A 9 -18.09 8.15 12.60
CA ALA A 9 -17.52 7.55 11.41
C ALA A 9 -16.30 6.68 11.80
N ARG A 10 -15.90 5.77 10.92
CA ARG A 10 -14.68 4.98 11.05
C ARG A 10 -14.07 4.66 9.69
N ALA A 11 -12.75 4.54 9.66
CA ALA A 11 -12.01 3.89 8.59
C ALA A 11 -11.63 2.48 9.09
N GLU A 12 -12.36 1.47 8.66
CA GLU A 12 -12.06 0.08 8.98
C GLU A 12 -10.94 -0.44 8.07
N ILE A 13 -9.91 -1.04 8.67
CA ILE A 13 -8.68 -1.45 7.99
C ILE A 13 -8.53 -2.96 8.10
N ASP A 14 -8.76 -3.67 7.00
CA ASP A 14 -8.69 -5.14 6.97
C ASP A 14 -7.25 -5.63 6.74
N LEU A 15 -6.57 -6.00 7.82
CA LEU A 15 -5.19 -6.50 7.74
C LEU A 15 -5.10 -7.88 7.07
N SER A 16 -6.20 -8.63 6.95
CA SER A 16 -6.23 -9.87 6.18
C SER A 16 -6.13 -9.59 4.68
N ALA A 17 -6.87 -8.57 4.18
CA ALA A 17 -6.79 -8.10 2.80
C ALA A 17 -5.38 -7.57 2.49
N LEU A 18 -4.79 -6.77 3.39
CA LEU A 18 -3.41 -6.28 3.21
C LEU A 18 -2.42 -7.42 3.06
N ARG A 19 -2.48 -8.42 3.95
CA ARG A 19 -1.62 -9.61 3.85
C ARG A 19 -1.84 -10.39 2.56
N ALA A 20 -3.08 -10.53 2.11
CA ALA A 20 -3.39 -11.19 0.84
C ALA A 20 -2.77 -10.42 -0.34
N ASN A 21 -2.94 -9.11 -0.40
CA ASN A 21 -2.37 -8.26 -1.44
C ASN A 21 -0.84 -8.34 -1.49
N VAL A 22 -0.16 -8.33 -0.33
CA VAL A 22 1.30 -8.51 -0.26
C VAL A 22 1.70 -9.86 -0.84
N ARG A 23 1.00 -10.95 -0.51
CA ARG A 23 1.30 -12.28 -1.08
C ARG A 23 1.08 -12.32 -2.59
N THR A 24 -0.02 -11.75 -3.08
CA THR A 24 -0.30 -11.65 -4.53
C THR A 24 0.83 -10.91 -5.24
N LEU A 25 1.21 -9.72 -4.75
CA LEU A 25 2.24 -8.90 -5.37
C LEU A 25 3.64 -9.54 -5.31
N ARG A 26 3.96 -10.26 -4.22
CA ARG A 26 5.21 -11.02 -4.11
C ARG A 26 5.25 -12.18 -5.11
N ALA A 27 4.13 -12.84 -5.37
CA ALA A 27 4.06 -13.92 -6.36
C ALA A 27 4.33 -13.42 -7.79
N LEU A 28 4.08 -12.14 -8.07
CA LEU A 28 4.40 -11.52 -9.37
C LEU A 28 5.90 -11.25 -9.53
N ALA A 29 6.64 -11.07 -8.45
CA ALA A 29 8.07 -10.73 -8.45
C ALA A 29 8.90 -11.74 -7.64
N PRO A 30 8.91 -13.05 -7.98
CA PRO A 30 9.47 -14.11 -7.15
C PRO A 30 10.98 -14.01 -6.92
N GLY A 31 11.69 -13.32 -7.82
CA GLY A 31 13.15 -13.08 -7.72
C GLY A 31 13.54 -11.83 -6.95
N ALA A 32 12.58 -10.99 -6.55
CA ALA A 32 12.84 -9.72 -5.87
C ALA A 32 12.38 -9.76 -4.42
N ALA A 33 13.13 -9.08 -3.56
CA ALA A 33 12.63 -8.72 -2.23
C ALA A 33 11.44 -7.73 -2.37
N PHE A 34 10.69 -7.56 -1.29
CA PHE A 34 9.50 -6.72 -1.27
C PHE A 34 9.63 -5.61 -0.23
N MET A 35 9.52 -4.36 -0.68
CA MET A 35 9.41 -3.18 0.17
C MET A 35 7.95 -2.76 0.32
N ALA A 36 7.42 -2.89 1.52
CA ALA A 36 6.14 -2.33 1.90
C ALA A 36 6.28 -0.82 2.10
N VAL A 37 5.68 -0.03 1.21
CA VAL A 37 5.73 1.43 1.29
C VAL A 37 4.63 1.93 2.22
N VAL A 38 5.03 2.40 3.41
CA VAL A 38 4.14 2.80 4.52
C VAL A 38 4.23 4.28 4.89
N LYS A 39 4.82 5.11 4.01
CA LYS A 39 4.80 6.59 4.14
C LYS A 39 3.38 7.15 4.24
N ALA A 40 3.26 8.39 4.72
CA ALA A 40 2.01 9.11 4.90
C ALA A 40 0.98 8.31 5.71
N ASP A 41 1.44 7.81 6.87
CA ASP A 41 0.67 6.94 7.75
C ASP A 41 0.06 5.70 7.04
N ALA A 42 0.90 4.99 6.27
CA ALA A 42 0.47 3.92 5.38
C ALA A 42 -0.66 4.34 4.43
N TYR A 43 -0.49 5.47 3.76
CA TYR A 43 -1.49 6.03 2.83
C TYR A 43 -2.86 6.21 3.54
N GLY A 44 -2.81 6.66 4.80
CA GLY A 44 -3.98 6.84 5.66
C GLY A 44 -4.53 5.55 6.29
N HIS A 45 -3.88 4.39 6.15
CA HIS A 45 -4.36 3.13 6.73
C HIS A 45 -3.82 2.85 8.13
N GLY A 46 -2.79 3.57 8.58
CA GLY A 46 -2.12 3.36 9.86
C GLY A 46 -0.77 2.66 9.72
N MET A 47 0.32 3.41 9.90
CA MET A 47 1.68 2.98 9.59
C MET A 47 2.12 1.72 10.33
N ILE A 48 1.95 1.70 11.65
CA ILE A 48 2.47 0.62 12.49
C ILE A 48 1.74 -0.71 12.23
N PRO A 49 0.38 -0.77 12.25
CA PRO A 49 -0.32 -2.03 12.01
C PRO A 49 -0.12 -2.56 10.58
N CYS A 50 -0.13 -1.66 9.57
CA CYS A 50 0.13 -2.06 8.19
C CYS A 50 1.56 -2.57 7.97
N ALA A 51 2.56 -1.94 8.59
CA ALA A 51 3.94 -2.41 8.52
C ALA A 51 4.09 -3.82 9.12
N ARG A 52 3.47 -4.10 10.28
CA ARG A 52 3.49 -5.46 10.88
C ARG A 52 2.84 -6.49 9.97
N ALA A 53 1.63 -6.20 9.50
CA ALA A 53 0.90 -7.09 8.61
C ALA A 53 1.67 -7.36 7.30
N ALA A 54 2.35 -6.36 6.74
CA ALA A 54 3.17 -6.55 5.55
C ALA A 54 4.37 -7.48 5.81
N LEU A 55 5.08 -7.33 6.94
CA LEU A 55 6.17 -8.24 7.31
C LEU A 55 5.68 -9.67 7.55
N GLU A 56 4.53 -9.86 8.20
CA GLU A 56 3.90 -11.18 8.38
C GLU A 56 3.60 -11.88 7.04
N ALA A 57 3.28 -11.11 6.00
CA ALA A 57 3.05 -11.58 4.63
C ALA A 57 4.34 -11.74 3.80
N GLY A 58 5.50 -11.44 4.37
CA GLY A 58 6.82 -11.68 3.79
C GLY A 58 7.46 -10.48 3.11
N ALA A 59 7.00 -9.25 3.40
CA ALA A 59 7.84 -8.08 3.14
C ALA A 59 9.11 -8.16 4.00
N THR A 60 10.25 -7.73 3.45
CA THR A 60 11.55 -7.71 4.14
C THR A 60 12.12 -6.29 4.26
N TRP A 61 11.51 -5.34 3.54
CA TRP A 61 11.82 -3.92 3.58
C TRP A 61 10.57 -3.11 3.93
N LEU A 62 10.77 -2.00 4.63
CA LEU A 62 9.79 -0.95 4.85
C LEU A 62 10.29 0.34 4.21
N GLY A 63 9.41 1.05 3.50
CA GLY A 63 9.72 2.31 2.83
C GLY A 63 8.90 3.47 3.38
N THR A 64 9.55 4.53 3.84
CA THR A 64 8.94 5.76 4.34
C THR A 64 9.44 6.97 3.56
N ALA A 65 8.72 8.08 3.61
CA ALA A 65 9.20 9.30 2.97
C ALA A 65 10.24 9.96 3.86
N THR A 66 9.87 10.32 5.08
CA THR A 66 10.67 11.19 5.93
C THR A 66 11.43 10.39 7.00
N PRO A 67 12.54 10.92 7.55
CA PRO A 67 13.24 10.26 8.65
C PRO A 67 12.37 10.11 9.90
N GLU A 68 11.44 11.01 10.18
CA GLU A 68 10.55 10.93 11.34
C GLU A 68 9.64 9.69 11.29
N GLU A 69 9.11 9.36 10.10
CA GLU A 69 8.34 8.13 9.88
C GLU A 69 9.21 6.88 10.10
N ALA A 70 10.43 6.88 9.58
CA ALA A 70 11.36 5.76 9.75
C ALA A 70 11.78 5.56 11.21
N LEU A 71 12.06 6.65 11.93
CA LEU A 71 12.39 6.63 13.35
C LEU A 71 11.19 6.18 14.19
N ALA A 72 9.97 6.56 13.82
CA ALA A 72 8.76 6.06 14.45
C ALA A 72 8.58 4.55 14.27
N LEU A 73 8.93 3.98 13.10
CA LEU A 73 8.99 2.53 12.92
C LEU A 73 10.03 1.89 13.86
N ARG A 74 11.25 2.44 13.93
CA ARG A 74 12.27 1.90 14.84
C ARG A 74 11.81 1.95 16.30
N ALA A 75 11.20 3.06 16.73
CA ALA A 75 10.63 3.21 18.07
C ALA A 75 9.48 2.22 18.35
N ALA A 76 8.74 1.82 17.33
CA ALA A 76 7.65 0.84 17.43
C ALA A 76 8.12 -0.64 17.39
N GLY A 77 9.43 -0.90 17.49
CA GLY A 77 9.99 -2.24 17.59
C GLY A 77 10.25 -2.93 16.25
N PHE A 78 10.33 -2.19 15.14
CA PHE A 78 10.80 -2.72 13.86
C PHE A 78 12.33 -2.65 13.81
N GLY A 79 13.01 -3.49 14.58
CA GLY A 79 14.48 -3.58 14.63
C GLY A 79 15.12 -4.01 13.30
N ALA A 80 16.45 -3.88 13.20
CA ALA A 80 17.21 -4.23 12.00
C ALA A 80 17.17 -5.73 11.68
N ASP A 81 16.93 -6.56 12.68
CA ASP A 81 16.69 -8.00 12.60
C ASP A 81 15.34 -8.36 11.98
N ARG A 82 14.35 -7.45 12.06
CA ARG A 82 13.00 -7.67 11.53
C ARG A 82 12.83 -7.18 10.10
N ALA A 83 13.36 -6.00 9.79
CA ALA A 83 13.26 -5.42 8.46
C ALA A 83 14.31 -4.32 8.23
N ARG A 84 14.72 -4.18 6.97
CA ARG A 84 15.38 -2.96 6.51
C ARG A 84 14.36 -1.83 6.42
N VAL A 85 14.74 -0.63 6.85
CA VAL A 85 13.88 0.56 6.79
C VAL A 85 14.59 1.61 5.98
N MET A 86 13.97 2.03 4.88
CA MET A 86 14.48 3.07 3.99
C MET A 86 13.65 4.35 4.12
N CYS A 87 14.32 5.50 4.12
CA CYS A 87 13.69 6.82 3.97
C CYS A 87 14.45 7.68 2.95
N TRP A 88 13.73 8.55 2.22
CA TRP A 88 14.27 9.18 1.01
C TRP A 88 14.01 10.67 0.84
N LEU A 89 13.19 11.28 1.69
CA LEU A 89 12.85 12.69 1.62
C LEU A 89 13.56 13.42 2.76
N TRP A 90 14.74 13.97 2.41
CA TRP A 90 15.63 14.62 3.33
C TRP A 90 15.81 16.10 2.98
N THR A 91 16.16 16.90 3.98
CA THR A 91 16.52 18.30 3.84
C THR A 91 17.81 18.60 4.61
N PRO A 92 18.55 19.67 4.26
CA PRO A 92 19.73 20.09 5.00
C PRO A 92 19.47 20.24 6.49
N GLY A 93 20.34 19.67 7.33
CA GLY A 93 20.20 19.69 8.78
C GLY A 93 19.21 18.68 9.36
N GLY A 94 18.77 17.69 8.57
CA GLY A 94 17.95 16.59 9.06
C GLY A 94 18.63 15.73 10.14
N PRO A 95 17.89 14.79 10.77
CA PRO A 95 18.38 13.95 11.86
C PRO A 95 19.26 12.79 11.34
N TRP A 96 20.35 13.12 10.64
CA TRP A 96 21.24 12.15 9.99
C TRP A 96 21.88 11.20 10.99
N ARG A 97 22.31 11.73 12.14
CA ARG A 97 22.98 10.94 13.18
C ARG A 97 22.02 9.92 13.78
N GLU A 98 20.81 10.34 14.11
CA GLU A 98 19.76 9.51 14.66
C GLU A 98 19.37 8.39 13.69
N ALA A 99 19.27 8.71 12.39
CA ALA A 99 19.00 7.71 11.37
C ALA A 99 20.12 6.67 11.23
N ILE A 100 21.37 7.11 11.31
CA ILE A 100 22.55 6.22 11.28
C ILE A 100 22.57 5.33 12.53
N GLU A 101 22.36 5.90 13.72
CA GLU A 101 22.28 5.17 14.99
C GLU A 101 21.12 4.15 14.99
N ALA A 102 20.02 4.48 14.32
CA ALA A 102 18.86 3.63 14.16
C ALA A 102 18.95 2.63 12.98
N ASP A 103 20.13 2.48 12.35
CA ASP A 103 20.40 1.55 11.25
C ASP A 103 19.44 1.73 10.06
N LEU A 104 19.14 2.97 9.65
CA LEU A 104 18.29 3.25 8.51
C LEU A 104 19.09 3.23 7.19
N ASP A 105 18.45 2.78 6.12
CA ASP A 105 18.92 2.96 4.74
C ASP A 105 18.49 4.36 4.24
N ILE A 106 19.46 5.21 3.93
CA ILE A 106 19.26 6.64 3.66
C ILE A 106 19.43 6.92 2.17
N ALA A 107 18.41 7.49 1.50
CA ALA A 107 18.57 7.86 0.10
C ALA A 107 19.46 9.11 -0.07
N VAL A 108 20.37 9.06 -1.04
CA VAL A 108 21.26 10.17 -1.40
C VAL A 108 21.04 10.52 -2.86
N SER A 109 20.79 11.80 -3.12
CA SER A 109 20.50 12.31 -4.48
C SER A 109 21.38 13.49 -4.88
N GLY A 110 22.22 13.99 -3.99
CA GLY A 110 23.10 15.12 -4.27
C GLY A 110 24.24 15.24 -3.26
N MET A 111 25.27 15.98 -3.65
CA MET A 111 26.52 16.09 -2.90
C MET A 111 26.36 16.74 -1.52
N TRP A 112 25.37 17.61 -1.34
CA TRP A 112 25.09 18.21 -0.02
C TRP A 112 24.71 17.13 1.01
N ALA A 113 23.86 16.17 0.63
CA ALA A 113 23.41 15.10 1.52
C ALA A 113 24.55 14.15 1.85
N LEU A 114 25.38 13.78 0.86
CA LEU A 114 26.56 12.95 1.10
C LEU A 114 27.54 13.60 2.10
N ARG A 115 27.78 14.91 1.99
CA ARG A 115 28.62 15.65 2.94
C ARG A 115 28.04 15.65 4.36
N GLU A 116 26.74 15.87 4.51
CA GLU A 116 26.10 15.85 5.84
C GLU A 116 26.08 14.44 6.44
N ILE A 117 25.79 13.41 5.65
CA ILE A 117 25.79 12.01 6.09
C ILE A 117 27.18 11.57 6.53
N THR A 118 28.22 11.89 5.75
CA THR A 118 29.60 11.52 6.12
C THR A 118 30.07 12.24 7.39
N ALA A 119 29.67 13.50 7.59
CA ALA A 119 29.92 14.21 8.85
C ALA A 119 29.19 13.56 10.03
N ALA A 120 27.92 13.19 9.84
CA ALA A 120 27.12 12.52 10.87
C ALA A 120 27.65 11.12 11.21
N ALA A 121 28.11 10.35 10.21
CA ALA A 121 28.74 9.04 10.41
C ALA A 121 30.02 9.14 11.26
N ARG A 122 30.86 10.16 11.01
CA ARG A 122 32.03 10.44 11.86
C ARG A 122 31.64 10.72 13.32
N GLN A 123 30.57 11.49 13.53
CA GLN A 123 30.08 11.81 14.88
C GLN A 123 29.44 10.61 15.58
N ALA A 124 28.73 9.76 14.84
CA ALA A 124 28.09 8.55 15.34
C ALA A 124 29.09 7.41 15.60
N GLY A 125 30.30 7.50 15.04
CA GLY A 125 31.32 6.45 15.13
C GLY A 125 30.93 5.15 14.41
N ARG A 126 30.05 5.23 13.41
CA ARG A 126 29.55 4.07 12.65
C ARG A 126 29.22 4.45 11.20
N PRO A 127 29.40 3.53 10.24
CA PRO A 127 29.10 3.80 8.84
C PRO A 127 27.60 3.99 8.60
N ALA A 128 27.25 4.96 7.75
CA ALA A 128 25.88 5.14 7.27
C ALA A 128 25.56 4.14 6.14
N ARG A 129 24.35 3.59 6.13
CA ARG A 129 23.82 2.82 5.00
C ARG A 129 23.18 3.77 4.01
N ILE A 130 23.75 3.93 2.81
CA ILE A 130 23.25 4.87 1.80
C ILE A 130 22.76 4.16 0.55
N GLN A 131 21.73 4.73 -0.07
CA GLN A 131 21.22 4.28 -1.36
C GLN A 131 21.21 5.44 -2.36
N LEU A 132 21.98 5.29 -3.45
CA LEU A 132 22.13 6.34 -4.45
C LEU A 132 20.92 6.34 -5.36
N LYS A 133 20.25 7.49 -5.45
CA LYS A 133 19.08 7.66 -6.30
C LYS A 133 19.49 8.29 -7.62
N ALA A 134 19.27 7.59 -8.72
CA ALA A 134 19.40 8.11 -10.07
C ALA A 134 18.10 8.83 -10.47
N ASP A 135 18.21 9.99 -11.13
CA ASP A 135 17.10 10.55 -11.88
C ASP A 135 17.17 10.06 -13.33
N THR A 136 16.31 9.10 -13.65
CA THR A 136 16.29 8.48 -14.99
C THR A 136 15.28 9.11 -15.93
N GLY A 137 14.67 10.23 -15.55
CA GLY A 137 13.69 10.95 -16.38
C GLY A 137 12.42 11.39 -15.64
N LEU A 138 12.36 11.22 -14.31
CA LEU A 138 11.23 11.69 -13.52
C LEU A 138 11.33 13.20 -13.23
N GLY A 139 12.54 13.76 -13.12
CA GLY A 139 12.74 15.20 -12.92
C GLY A 139 12.28 15.71 -11.55
N ARG A 140 12.28 14.85 -10.51
CA ARG A 140 11.77 15.18 -9.18
C ARG A 140 12.87 15.24 -8.11
N ASN A 141 13.45 14.08 -7.83
CA ASN A 141 14.60 13.91 -6.95
C ASN A 141 15.43 12.77 -7.54
N GLY A 142 16.71 12.71 -7.23
CA GLY A 142 17.67 11.83 -7.87
C GLY A 142 18.77 12.64 -8.53
N CYS A 143 19.93 12.03 -8.67
CA CYS A 143 21.09 12.63 -9.29
C CYS A 143 20.98 12.48 -10.82
N GLN A 144 21.19 13.58 -11.54
CA GLN A 144 21.14 13.60 -13.00
C GLN A 144 22.31 12.80 -13.60
N PRO A 145 22.15 12.23 -14.81
CA PRO A 145 23.22 11.45 -15.45
C PRO A 145 24.56 12.19 -15.56
N ALA A 146 24.53 13.51 -15.76
CA ALA A 146 25.72 14.35 -15.85
C ALA A 146 26.49 14.46 -14.52
N ASP A 147 25.77 14.42 -13.39
CA ASP A 147 26.35 14.57 -12.04
C ASP A 147 26.63 13.20 -11.38
N TRP A 148 26.08 12.12 -11.94
CA TRP A 148 26.21 10.75 -11.43
C TRP A 148 27.66 10.29 -11.26
N PRO A 149 28.60 10.57 -12.20
CA PRO A 149 30.02 10.28 -12.01
C PRO A 149 30.61 10.83 -10.71
N GLU A 150 30.29 12.09 -10.38
CA GLU A 150 30.80 12.74 -9.17
C GLU A 150 30.21 12.08 -7.92
N LEU A 151 28.88 11.93 -7.88
CA LEU A 151 28.21 11.35 -6.72
C LEU A 151 28.69 9.91 -6.43
N VAL A 152 28.88 9.10 -7.46
CA VAL A 152 29.40 7.74 -7.33
C VAL A 152 30.85 7.76 -6.82
N ALA A 153 31.72 8.57 -7.42
CA ALA A 153 33.13 8.63 -7.02
C ALA A 153 33.29 9.04 -5.56
N GLU A 154 32.58 10.09 -5.14
CA GLU A 154 32.63 10.62 -3.78
C GLU A 154 32.01 9.65 -2.76
N SER A 155 30.95 8.94 -3.14
CA SER A 155 30.34 7.92 -2.28
C SER A 155 31.29 6.73 -2.07
N LEU A 156 32.03 6.32 -3.11
CA LEU A 156 33.02 5.25 -3.00
C LEU A 156 34.26 5.66 -2.22
N ALA A 157 34.70 6.93 -2.34
CA ALA A 157 35.76 7.48 -1.51
C ALA A 157 35.36 7.47 -0.02
N ALA A 158 34.15 7.94 0.29
CA ALA A 158 33.62 7.89 1.65
C ALA A 158 33.45 6.45 2.18
N GLN A 159 33.13 5.49 1.30
CA GLN A 159 33.08 4.08 1.66
C GLN A 159 34.47 3.51 1.97
N ALA A 160 35.50 3.91 1.22
CA ALA A 160 36.88 3.52 1.49
C ALA A 160 37.41 4.08 2.84
N GLU A 161 36.90 5.24 3.27
CA GLU A 161 37.13 5.81 4.61
C GLU A 161 36.32 5.10 5.72
N GLY A 162 35.43 4.16 5.38
CA GLY A 162 34.57 3.47 6.35
C GLY A 162 33.42 4.32 6.90
N LEU A 163 33.04 5.41 6.21
CA LEU A 163 32.01 6.34 6.67
C LEU A 163 30.62 6.00 6.15
N VAL A 164 30.54 5.37 4.98
CA VAL A 164 29.29 4.97 4.37
C VAL A 164 29.42 3.57 3.77
N HIS A 165 28.28 2.93 3.54
CA HIS A 165 28.17 1.73 2.72
C HIS A 165 27.10 1.97 1.64
N VAL A 166 27.46 1.82 0.37
CA VAL A 166 26.53 1.94 -0.75
C VAL A 166 25.73 0.64 -0.86
N THR A 167 24.57 0.65 -0.22
CA THR A 167 23.69 -0.52 -0.05
C THR A 167 22.69 -0.68 -1.19
N GLY A 168 22.42 0.38 -1.96
CA GLY A 168 21.44 0.29 -3.03
C GLY A 168 21.58 1.35 -4.11
N LEU A 169 21.10 1.01 -5.30
CA LEU A 169 21.00 1.92 -6.45
C LEU A 169 19.55 1.91 -6.93
N TRP A 170 18.93 3.08 -7.07
CA TRP A 170 17.49 3.10 -7.34
C TRP A 170 17.00 4.30 -8.13
N SER A 171 15.82 4.15 -8.72
CA SER A 171 15.09 5.22 -9.41
C SER A 171 13.58 5.06 -9.19
N HIS A 172 12.78 5.88 -9.87
CA HIS A 172 11.32 5.83 -9.84
C HIS A 172 10.72 6.23 -11.20
N PHE A 173 9.74 5.46 -11.66
CA PHE A 173 9.03 5.75 -12.91
C PHE A 173 8.16 7.00 -12.82
N ALA A 174 7.97 7.64 -13.97
CA ALA A 174 7.06 8.76 -14.19
C ALA A 174 5.65 8.31 -14.58
N CYS A 175 5.55 7.43 -15.60
CA CYS A 175 4.29 7.06 -16.25
C CYS A 175 4.06 5.54 -16.26
N ALA A 176 4.51 4.80 -15.24
CA ALA A 176 4.36 3.35 -15.23
C ALA A 176 2.89 2.88 -15.14
N ASP A 177 2.02 3.76 -14.64
CA ASP A 177 0.56 3.67 -14.60
C ASP A 177 -0.10 3.89 -15.97
N GLU A 178 0.66 4.29 -17.00
CA GLU A 178 0.22 4.39 -18.39
C GLU A 178 0.89 3.28 -19.23
N PRO A 179 0.30 2.07 -19.33
CA PRO A 179 0.92 0.95 -20.05
C PRO A 179 1.30 1.31 -21.49
N GLY A 180 2.57 1.08 -21.85
CA GLY A 180 3.10 1.37 -23.18
C GLY A 180 3.63 2.81 -23.35
N HIS A 181 3.57 3.66 -22.33
CA HIS A 181 4.16 4.99 -22.42
C HIS A 181 5.68 4.92 -22.68
N PRO A 182 6.21 5.63 -23.70
CA PRO A 182 7.60 5.46 -24.14
C PRO A 182 8.65 5.87 -23.10
N SER A 183 8.28 6.68 -22.11
CA SER A 183 9.18 7.02 -21.00
C SER A 183 9.55 5.80 -20.16
N ILE A 184 8.72 4.75 -20.08
CA ILE A 184 8.99 3.58 -19.24
C ILE A 184 10.28 2.89 -19.71
N ASP A 185 10.36 2.56 -21.00
CA ASP A 185 11.51 1.88 -21.58
C ASP A 185 12.76 2.79 -21.58
N ALA A 186 12.58 4.10 -21.82
CA ALA A 186 13.67 5.07 -21.74
C ALA A 186 14.27 5.17 -20.32
N GLN A 187 13.41 5.28 -19.30
CA GLN A 187 13.83 5.32 -17.90
C GLN A 187 14.52 4.02 -17.48
N LEU A 188 14.03 2.86 -17.96
CA LEU A 188 14.58 1.56 -17.63
C LEU A 188 15.95 1.32 -18.30
N ALA A 189 16.12 1.73 -19.56
CA ALA A 189 17.40 1.69 -20.25
C ALA A 189 18.44 2.56 -19.52
N LEU A 190 18.09 3.82 -19.24
CA LEU A 190 18.98 4.73 -18.52
C LEU A 190 19.29 4.24 -17.10
N PHE A 191 18.33 3.63 -16.41
CA PHE A 191 18.58 3.02 -15.10
C PHE A 191 19.65 1.93 -15.17
N ARG A 192 19.56 1.04 -16.17
CA ARG A 192 20.57 -0.01 -16.38
C ARG A 192 21.95 0.58 -16.68
N GLU A 193 22.03 1.62 -17.49
CA GLU A 193 23.29 2.32 -17.79
C GLU A 193 23.92 2.95 -16.53
N MET A 194 23.14 3.67 -15.73
CA MET A 194 23.63 4.33 -14.51
C MET A 194 24.03 3.31 -13.42
N VAL A 195 23.30 2.20 -13.31
CA VAL A 195 23.67 1.07 -12.44
C VAL A 195 24.98 0.43 -12.90
N ALA A 196 25.09 0.08 -14.18
CA ALA A 196 26.29 -0.53 -14.75
C ALA A 196 27.53 0.36 -14.57
N TYR A 197 27.37 1.69 -14.75
CA TYR A 197 28.41 2.65 -14.47
C TYR A 197 28.90 2.57 -13.02
N ALA A 198 27.98 2.61 -12.05
CA ALA A 198 28.33 2.59 -10.63
C ALA A 198 29.01 1.26 -10.24
N GLU A 199 28.50 0.13 -10.73
CA GLU A 199 29.09 -1.20 -10.50
C GLU A 199 30.49 -1.31 -11.11
N ALA A 200 30.71 -0.78 -12.33
CA ALA A 200 32.01 -0.74 -12.97
C ALA A 200 33.04 0.12 -12.22
N LYS A 201 32.59 1.15 -11.50
CA LYS A 201 33.44 1.97 -10.61
C LYS A 201 33.75 1.32 -9.26
N GLY A 202 33.06 0.24 -8.91
CA GLY A 202 33.31 -0.52 -7.69
C GLY A 202 32.16 -0.55 -6.69
N ALA A 203 31.00 0.06 -7.01
CA ALA A 203 29.81 -0.11 -6.17
C ALA A 203 29.37 -1.58 -6.19
N ARG A 204 28.95 -2.08 -5.02
CA ARG A 204 28.45 -3.45 -4.84
C ARG A 204 27.15 -3.37 -4.03
N PRO A 205 26.06 -2.88 -4.63
CA PRO A 205 24.81 -2.69 -3.90
C PRO A 205 24.22 -4.03 -3.44
N GLU A 206 23.58 -4.03 -2.27
CA GLU A 206 22.73 -5.14 -1.81
C GLU A 206 21.46 -5.23 -2.66
N VAL A 207 20.92 -4.09 -3.13
CA VAL A 207 19.68 -4.03 -3.92
C VAL A 207 19.71 -3.00 -5.04
N ARG A 208 19.08 -3.34 -6.17
CA ARG A 208 18.71 -2.42 -7.24
C ARG A 208 17.20 -2.41 -7.38
N HIS A 209 16.59 -1.23 -7.51
CA HIS A 209 15.14 -1.14 -7.59
C HIS A 209 14.60 0.10 -8.30
N ILE A 210 13.56 -0.11 -9.12
CA ILE A 210 12.85 0.98 -9.82
C ILE A 210 11.33 0.80 -9.80
N ALA A 211 10.83 -0.44 -9.80
CA ALA A 211 9.40 -0.75 -9.83
C ALA A 211 8.64 -0.21 -8.61
N ASN A 212 7.69 0.69 -8.88
CA ASN A 212 6.58 1.05 -8.01
C ASN A 212 5.42 0.06 -8.22
N SER A 213 4.22 0.33 -7.67
CA SER A 213 3.05 -0.54 -7.86
C SER A 213 2.75 -0.88 -9.33
N PRO A 214 2.53 0.09 -10.23
CA PRO A 214 2.22 -0.25 -11.62
C PRO A 214 3.41 -0.94 -12.31
N GLY A 215 4.65 -0.52 -12.08
CA GLY A 215 5.83 -1.21 -12.62
C GLY A 215 5.97 -2.66 -12.14
N THR A 216 5.56 -2.96 -10.91
CA THR A 216 5.55 -4.34 -10.37
C THR A 216 4.51 -5.20 -11.09
N LEU A 217 3.33 -4.63 -11.33
CA LEU A 217 2.19 -5.33 -11.95
C LEU A 217 2.41 -5.56 -13.45
N THR A 218 3.03 -4.63 -14.16
CA THR A 218 3.04 -4.63 -15.63
C THR A 218 4.40 -4.88 -16.25
N ARG A 219 5.52 -4.71 -15.54
CA ARG A 219 6.89 -4.77 -16.10
C ARG A 219 7.83 -5.72 -15.32
N PRO A 220 7.78 -7.05 -15.57
CA PRO A 220 8.63 -8.03 -14.91
C PRO A 220 10.14 -7.72 -14.96
N GLU A 221 10.62 -7.19 -16.07
CA GLU A 221 12.02 -6.83 -16.27
C GLU A 221 12.47 -5.58 -15.48
N ALA A 222 11.55 -4.93 -14.78
CA ALA A 222 11.79 -3.80 -13.87
C ALA A 222 11.80 -4.22 -12.39
N HIS A 223 11.65 -5.51 -12.07
CA HIS A 223 11.63 -6.00 -10.70
C HIS A 223 12.99 -5.91 -10.00
N PHE A 224 14.09 -6.16 -10.74
CA PHE A 224 15.46 -6.19 -10.21
C PHE A 224 15.55 -6.99 -8.90
N ASP A 225 16.23 -6.47 -7.88
CA ASP A 225 16.44 -7.17 -6.61
C ASP A 225 15.38 -6.81 -5.56
N LEU A 226 14.60 -5.73 -5.78
CA LEU A 226 13.60 -5.23 -4.84
C LEU A 226 12.46 -4.47 -5.56
N VAL A 227 11.22 -4.82 -5.25
CA VAL A 227 10.02 -4.08 -5.72
C VAL A 227 9.43 -3.21 -4.60
N ARG A 228 8.81 -2.07 -4.96
CA ARG A 228 8.26 -1.08 -4.00
C ARG A 228 6.79 -0.75 -4.23
N PRO A 229 5.87 -1.73 -4.24
CA PRO A 229 4.46 -1.43 -4.39
C PRO A 229 3.90 -0.75 -3.12
N GLY A 230 3.33 0.44 -3.32
CA GLY A 230 2.61 1.18 -2.28
C GLY A 230 1.11 0.96 -2.39
N ILE A 231 0.46 1.65 -3.34
CA ILE A 231 -1.01 1.66 -3.45
C ILE A 231 -1.62 0.25 -3.60
N ALA A 232 -0.94 -0.60 -4.37
CA ALA A 232 -1.44 -1.96 -4.66
C ALA A 232 -1.43 -2.85 -3.40
N MET A 233 -0.54 -2.59 -2.45
CA MET A 233 -0.55 -3.29 -1.15
C MET A 233 -1.83 -2.98 -0.37
N TYR A 234 -2.38 -1.78 -0.53
CA TYR A 234 -3.65 -1.36 0.04
C TYR A 234 -4.86 -1.76 -0.82
N GLY A 235 -4.63 -2.58 -1.85
CA GLY A 235 -5.66 -3.18 -2.68
C GLY A 235 -6.29 -2.25 -3.69
N ILE A 236 -5.64 -1.13 -3.98
CA ILE A 236 -6.14 -0.10 -4.87
C ILE A 236 -5.31 -0.15 -6.15
N SER A 237 -5.99 -0.12 -7.29
CA SER A 237 -5.32 -0.09 -8.59
C SER A 237 -4.54 1.23 -8.77
N PRO A 238 -3.34 1.20 -9.38
CA PRO A 238 -2.58 2.41 -9.68
C PRO A 238 -3.28 3.37 -10.67
N GLY A 239 -4.17 2.85 -11.51
CA GLY A 239 -4.91 3.62 -12.50
C GLY A 239 -5.86 2.71 -13.27
N PRO A 240 -6.97 3.26 -13.83
CA PRO A 240 -7.94 2.48 -14.58
C PRO A 240 -7.34 1.78 -15.80
N GLU A 241 -6.28 2.34 -16.40
CA GLU A 241 -5.57 1.75 -17.53
C GLU A 241 -4.79 0.47 -17.16
N VAL A 242 -4.49 0.27 -15.88
CA VAL A 242 -3.76 -0.93 -15.38
C VAL A 242 -4.71 -2.10 -15.12
N GLY A 243 -5.98 -1.81 -14.78
CA GLY A 243 -7.02 -2.80 -14.46
C GLY A 243 -7.72 -2.50 -13.13
N THR A 244 -8.78 -3.25 -12.82
CA THR A 244 -9.46 -3.14 -11.52
C THR A 244 -8.71 -3.92 -10.44
N PRO A 245 -8.93 -3.66 -9.13
CA PRO A 245 -8.39 -4.50 -8.08
C PRO A 245 -8.68 -5.99 -8.28
N ALA A 246 -9.89 -6.36 -8.72
CA ALA A 246 -10.27 -7.74 -8.97
C ALA A 246 -9.44 -8.39 -10.10
N ASP A 247 -9.23 -7.69 -11.21
CA ASP A 247 -8.40 -8.16 -12.34
C ASP A 247 -6.95 -8.44 -11.89
N LEU A 248 -6.48 -7.65 -10.92
CA LEU A 248 -5.13 -7.72 -10.36
C LEU A 248 -5.00 -8.71 -9.19
N GLY A 249 -6.09 -9.38 -8.80
CA GLY A 249 -6.11 -10.27 -7.63
C GLY A 249 -5.90 -9.54 -6.30
N LEU A 250 -6.31 -8.27 -6.23
CA LEU A 250 -6.17 -7.36 -5.11
C LEU A 250 -7.52 -7.06 -4.46
N ARG A 251 -7.51 -6.81 -3.14
CA ARG A 251 -8.70 -6.44 -2.36
C ARG A 251 -8.45 -5.13 -1.61
N PRO A 252 -9.25 -4.07 -1.83
CA PRO A 252 -9.14 -2.82 -1.07
C PRO A 252 -9.17 -3.05 0.44
N VAL A 253 -8.24 -2.39 1.15
CA VAL A 253 -8.03 -2.60 2.59
C VAL A 253 -8.91 -1.72 3.46
N MET A 254 -9.22 -0.50 3.01
CA MET A 254 -10.00 0.48 3.77
C MET A 254 -11.48 0.45 3.39
N THR A 255 -12.35 0.39 4.39
CA THR A 255 -13.77 0.75 4.29
C THR A 255 -14.04 2.00 5.10
N LEU A 256 -14.53 3.06 4.47
CA LEU A 256 -14.94 4.29 5.14
C LEU A 256 -16.46 4.30 5.31
N SER A 257 -16.93 4.29 6.56
CA SER A 257 -18.36 4.40 6.87
C SER A 257 -18.67 5.43 7.95
N ALA A 258 -19.90 5.93 7.94
CA ALA A 258 -20.44 6.87 8.90
C ALA A 258 -21.85 6.48 9.33
N SER A 259 -22.28 6.99 10.48
CA SER A 259 -23.65 6.80 10.96
C SER A 259 -24.50 8.01 10.56
N LEU A 260 -25.69 7.82 9.98
CA LEU A 260 -26.60 8.94 9.69
C LEU A 260 -26.91 9.72 10.98
N ALA A 261 -26.61 11.01 10.99
CA ALA A 261 -26.85 11.87 12.15
C ALA A 261 -28.30 12.36 12.22
N LEU A 262 -28.97 12.49 11.08
CA LEU A 262 -30.35 12.94 10.99
C LEU A 262 -30.98 12.41 9.70
N VAL A 263 -32.25 12.00 9.80
CA VAL A 263 -33.12 11.77 8.65
C VAL A 263 -34.36 12.64 8.85
N LYS A 264 -34.69 13.47 7.86
CA LYS A 264 -35.82 14.41 7.96
C LYS A 264 -36.58 14.56 6.66
N HIS A 265 -37.88 14.84 6.79
CA HIS A 265 -38.73 15.23 5.68
C HIS A 265 -38.50 16.68 5.29
N VAL A 266 -38.53 16.97 3.99
CA VAL A 266 -38.46 18.33 3.44
C VAL A 266 -39.45 18.49 2.28
N PRO A 267 -40.00 19.70 2.06
CA PRO A 267 -40.86 19.95 0.92
C PRO A 267 -40.07 19.94 -0.41
N GLY A 268 -40.78 19.88 -1.53
CA GLY A 268 -40.21 20.18 -2.85
C GLY A 268 -39.78 21.64 -2.98
N GLY A 269 -38.77 21.91 -3.81
CA GLY A 269 -38.21 23.25 -3.97
C GLY A 269 -37.30 23.70 -2.82
N HIS A 270 -36.94 22.80 -1.89
CA HIS A 270 -36.05 23.11 -0.78
C HIS A 270 -34.60 23.04 -1.25
N GLY A 271 -33.88 24.17 -1.20
CA GLY A 271 -32.45 24.13 -1.53
C GLY A 271 -31.61 23.55 -0.39
N VAL A 272 -30.61 22.76 -0.74
CA VAL A 272 -29.82 21.95 0.18
C VAL A 272 -28.36 22.39 0.17
N SER A 273 -27.81 22.57 1.37
CA SER A 273 -26.43 22.99 1.64
C SER A 273 -26.06 24.37 1.06
N TYR A 274 -24.79 24.75 1.20
CA TYR A 274 -24.28 26.06 0.82
C TYR A 274 -24.49 26.35 -0.68
N GLY A 275 -24.94 27.56 -0.97
CA GLY A 275 -25.20 28.02 -2.34
C GLY A 275 -26.42 27.39 -3.00
N HIS A 276 -27.15 26.50 -2.32
CA HIS A 276 -28.37 25.88 -2.83
C HIS A 276 -28.19 25.24 -4.22
N HIS A 277 -27.02 24.64 -4.46
CA HIS A 277 -26.68 23.99 -5.74
C HIS A 277 -27.48 22.70 -5.99
N TYR A 278 -28.16 22.18 -4.97
CA TYR A 278 -29.16 21.14 -5.08
C TYR A 278 -30.49 21.68 -4.57
N VAL A 279 -31.57 21.38 -5.28
CA VAL A 279 -32.94 21.74 -4.90
C VAL A 279 -33.80 20.50 -5.05
N THR A 280 -34.58 20.16 -4.02
CA THR A 280 -35.40 18.95 -4.02
C THR A 280 -36.46 19.01 -5.14
N PRO A 281 -36.58 17.98 -5.99
CA PRO A 281 -37.53 17.98 -7.12
C PRO A 281 -38.99 17.80 -6.67
N GLY A 282 -39.19 17.29 -5.45
CA GLY A 282 -40.50 17.05 -4.83
C GLY A 282 -40.34 16.87 -3.32
N GLY A 283 -41.44 16.53 -2.63
CA GLY A 283 -41.35 16.14 -1.22
C GLY A 283 -40.47 14.89 -1.08
N THR A 284 -39.49 14.92 -0.18
CA THR A 284 -38.49 13.85 -0.01
C THR A 284 -37.95 13.80 1.42
N THR A 285 -37.09 12.82 1.68
CA THR A 285 -36.32 12.66 2.91
C THR A 285 -34.84 12.94 2.64
N LEU A 286 -34.20 13.71 3.54
CA LEU A 286 -32.77 14.01 3.49
C LEU A 286 -32.04 13.29 4.63
N GLY A 287 -30.93 12.65 4.30
CA GLY A 287 -30.00 12.03 5.25
C GLY A 287 -28.76 12.90 5.46
N LEU A 288 -28.43 13.19 6.71
CA LEU A 288 -27.22 13.94 7.09
C LEU A 288 -26.10 12.97 7.47
N ILE A 289 -24.97 13.05 6.77
CA ILE A 289 -23.77 12.24 7.03
C ILE A 289 -22.73 13.12 7.74
N PRO A 290 -22.30 12.78 8.99
CA PRO A 290 -21.49 13.65 9.85
C PRO A 290 -19.98 13.53 9.59
N VAL A 291 -19.60 13.50 8.31
CA VAL A 291 -18.21 13.68 7.84
C VAL A 291 -18.15 14.68 6.70
N GLY A 292 -17.11 15.51 6.68
CA GLY A 292 -16.93 16.53 5.64
C GLY A 292 -15.47 16.71 5.23
N TYR A 293 -15.14 17.84 4.61
CA TYR A 293 -13.78 18.07 4.11
C TYR A 293 -12.72 18.20 5.23
N GLY A 294 -13.12 18.51 6.46
CA GLY A 294 -12.26 18.45 7.65
C GLY A 294 -11.95 17.02 8.10
N ASP A 295 -12.71 16.04 7.63
CA ASP A 295 -12.50 14.60 7.85
C ASP A 295 -11.85 13.91 6.64
N GLY A 296 -11.57 14.65 5.56
CA GLY A 296 -10.94 14.13 4.34
C GLY A 296 -11.89 13.91 3.16
N ILE A 297 -13.18 14.25 3.28
CA ILE A 297 -14.13 14.13 2.16
C ILE A 297 -13.89 15.29 1.16
N PRO A 298 -13.43 15.02 -0.08
CA PRO A 298 -12.99 16.07 -0.98
C PRO A 298 -14.16 16.97 -1.40
N ARG A 299 -14.07 18.27 -1.12
CA ARG A 299 -15.11 19.24 -1.48
C ARG A 299 -15.43 19.27 -2.99
N HIS A 300 -14.48 18.86 -3.83
CA HIS A 300 -14.65 18.73 -5.28
C HIS A 300 -15.71 17.68 -5.66
N ALA A 301 -15.98 16.67 -4.82
CA ALA A 301 -17.04 15.70 -5.02
C ALA A 301 -18.46 16.21 -4.64
N SER A 302 -18.63 17.53 -4.51
CA SER A 302 -19.95 18.14 -4.25
C SER A 302 -20.90 17.88 -5.41
N GLY A 303 -22.03 17.22 -5.17
CA GLY A 303 -23.01 16.86 -6.20
C GLY A 303 -22.80 15.49 -6.84
N THR A 304 -21.63 14.87 -6.65
CA THR A 304 -21.21 13.66 -7.39
C THR A 304 -20.74 12.52 -6.50
N GLY A 305 -20.23 12.80 -5.30
CA GLY A 305 -19.70 11.79 -4.39
C GLY A 305 -20.72 10.68 -4.07
N PRO A 306 -20.43 9.41 -4.36
CA PRO A 306 -21.37 8.32 -4.15
C PRO A 306 -21.32 7.78 -2.71
N VAL A 307 -22.46 7.31 -2.21
CA VAL A 307 -22.58 6.69 -0.87
C VAL A 307 -23.64 5.59 -0.89
N LEU A 308 -23.37 4.43 -0.29
CA LEU A 308 -24.37 3.40 -0.06
C LEU A 308 -25.12 3.66 1.25
N VAL A 309 -26.45 3.84 1.17
CA VAL A 309 -27.33 4.01 2.34
C VAL A 309 -28.58 3.15 2.17
N GLY A 310 -28.83 2.25 3.13
CA GLY A 310 -30.01 1.39 3.10
C GLY A 310 -30.09 0.49 1.86
N GLY A 311 -28.94 0.00 1.37
CA GLY A 311 -28.85 -0.87 0.18
C GLY A 311 -29.02 -0.14 -1.16
N LYS A 312 -29.10 1.19 -1.18
CA LYS A 312 -29.22 1.99 -2.40
C LYS A 312 -28.07 3.01 -2.50
N LEU A 313 -27.49 3.13 -3.69
CA LEU A 313 -26.51 4.16 -3.99
C LEU A 313 -27.19 5.53 -4.05
N ARG A 314 -26.60 6.49 -3.34
CA ARG A 314 -26.97 7.91 -3.29
C ARG A 314 -25.79 8.74 -3.74
N THR A 315 -26.05 10.00 -4.05
CA THR A 315 -25.00 10.99 -4.32
C THR A 315 -25.13 12.15 -3.35
N VAL A 316 -24.01 12.84 -3.11
CA VAL A 316 -23.98 14.08 -2.33
C VAL A 316 -24.98 15.08 -2.92
N ALA A 317 -25.94 15.53 -2.12
CA ALA A 317 -26.91 16.57 -2.47
C ALA A 317 -26.34 17.96 -2.11
N GLY A 318 -25.78 18.66 -3.11
CA GLY A 318 -25.25 20.01 -2.96
C GLY A 318 -23.79 20.04 -2.52
N ARG A 319 -23.40 21.03 -1.70
CA ARG A 319 -22.01 21.22 -1.27
C ARG A 319 -21.65 20.34 -0.08
N ILE A 320 -20.45 19.77 -0.11
CA ILE A 320 -19.80 19.17 1.07
C ILE A 320 -19.31 20.31 1.98
N ALA A 321 -19.69 20.25 3.27
CA ALA A 321 -19.24 21.17 4.31
C ALA A 321 -18.02 20.63 5.06
N MET A 322 -17.55 21.36 6.08
CA MET A 322 -16.35 20.98 6.85
C MET A 322 -16.55 19.64 7.58
N ASP A 323 -17.73 19.44 8.17
CA ASP A 323 -17.98 18.32 9.09
C ASP A 323 -19.12 17.40 8.66
N GLN A 324 -19.76 17.70 7.53
CA GLN A 324 -20.96 16.98 7.09
C GLN A 324 -21.29 17.22 5.61
N PHE A 325 -22.11 16.32 5.05
CA PHE A 325 -22.84 16.55 3.82
C PHE A 325 -24.21 15.86 3.88
N VAL A 326 -25.06 16.15 2.90
CA VAL A 326 -26.43 15.63 2.82
C VAL A 326 -26.54 14.70 1.62
N VAL A 327 -27.36 13.67 1.74
CA VAL A 327 -27.84 12.85 0.62
C VAL A 327 -29.36 12.92 0.55
N ASP A 328 -29.92 12.92 -0.66
CA ASP A 328 -31.35 12.74 -0.86
C ASP A 328 -31.67 11.25 -0.85
N LEU A 329 -32.56 10.83 0.05
CA LEU A 329 -32.96 9.44 0.24
C LEU A 329 -34.18 9.06 -0.59
N GLY A 330 -34.80 10.02 -1.30
CA GLY A 330 -35.90 9.78 -2.22
C GLY A 330 -37.17 9.25 -1.56
N GLY A 331 -37.40 9.60 -0.29
CA GLY A 331 -38.53 9.12 0.51
C GLY A 331 -38.24 7.87 1.35
N ASP A 332 -37.06 7.25 1.21
CA ASP A 332 -36.67 6.18 2.13
C ASP A 332 -36.36 6.75 3.53
N GLU A 333 -36.71 6.01 4.58
CA GLU A 333 -36.59 6.43 5.99
C GLU A 333 -35.72 5.49 6.83
N PRO A 334 -34.41 5.34 6.53
CA PRO A 334 -33.49 4.66 7.44
C PRO A 334 -33.45 5.40 8.79
N PRO A 335 -33.29 4.71 9.92
CA PRO A 335 -33.21 5.38 11.22
C PRO A 335 -31.91 6.19 11.34
N ALA A 336 -31.92 7.21 12.21
CA ALA A 336 -30.67 7.80 12.68
C ALA A 336 -29.77 6.72 13.29
N GLY A 337 -28.48 6.78 13.01
CA GLY A 337 -27.52 5.72 13.34
C GLY A 337 -27.36 4.66 12.24
N ALA A 338 -28.21 4.63 11.21
CA ALA A 338 -28.02 3.71 10.08
C ALA A 338 -26.67 3.95 9.38
N GLU A 339 -26.03 2.87 8.92
CA GLU A 339 -24.74 2.94 8.25
C GLU A 339 -24.87 3.56 6.85
N ALA A 340 -23.96 4.49 6.59
CA ALA A 340 -23.66 5.05 5.28
C ALA A 340 -22.23 4.65 4.91
N VAL A 341 -22.06 3.81 3.90
CA VAL A 341 -20.73 3.37 3.43
C VAL A 341 -20.32 4.29 2.29
N LEU A 342 -19.28 5.09 2.51
CA LEU A 342 -18.79 6.05 1.53
C LEU A 342 -17.98 5.32 0.47
N PHE A 343 -17.01 4.50 0.91
CA PHE A 343 -16.31 3.59 0.02
C PHE A 343 -15.79 2.35 0.75
N GLY A 344 -15.51 1.29 0.00
CA GLY A 344 -14.97 0.03 0.48
C GLY A 344 -14.44 -0.86 -0.65
N PRO A 345 -14.31 -2.18 -0.41
CA PRO A 345 -13.90 -3.17 -1.41
C PRO A 345 -14.93 -3.39 -2.53
N GLY A 346 -16.20 -3.05 -2.33
CA GLY A 346 -17.26 -3.09 -3.34
C GLY A 346 -18.09 -4.38 -3.34
N ASP A 347 -17.77 -5.37 -2.52
CA ASP A 347 -18.49 -6.66 -2.47
C ASP A 347 -19.91 -6.56 -1.87
N ARG A 348 -20.24 -5.45 -1.18
CA ARG A 348 -21.60 -5.17 -0.68
C ARG A 348 -22.35 -4.18 -1.58
N GLY A 349 -21.82 -3.88 -2.77
CA GLY A 349 -22.36 -2.88 -3.69
C GLY A 349 -22.09 -1.44 -3.26
N GLU A 350 -21.17 -1.23 -2.31
CA GLU A 350 -20.69 0.10 -1.94
C GLU A 350 -19.76 0.68 -3.00
N PRO A 351 -19.60 2.02 -3.04
CA PRO A 351 -18.60 2.64 -3.91
C PRO A 351 -17.18 2.25 -3.50
N THR A 352 -16.23 2.48 -4.39
CA THR A 352 -14.81 2.28 -4.17
C THR A 352 -14.09 3.63 -3.99
N ALA A 353 -12.82 3.57 -3.57
CA ALA A 353 -11.98 4.77 -3.54
C ALA A 353 -11.80 5.38 -4.95
N GLU A 354 -11.87 4.55 -6.01
CA GLU A 354 -11.81 5.00 -7.40
C GLU A 354 -13.07 5.77 -7.81
N ASP A 355 -14.26 5.31 -7.39
CA ASP A 355 -15.50 6.06 -7.65
C ASP A 355 -15.47 7.47 -7.01
N TRP A 356 -14.87 7.59 -5.82
CA TRP A 356 -14.62 8.89 -5.18
C TRP A 356 -13.55 9.72 -5.88
N ALA A 357 -12.52 9.07 -6.42
CA ALA A 357 -11.48 9.72 -7.18
C ALA A 357 -12.07 10.38 -8.44
N GLN A 358 -12.88 9.64 -9.19
CA GLN A 358 -13.61 10.14 -10.34
C GLN A 358 -14.58 11.27 -9.96
N ALA A 359 -15.36 11.09 -8.90
CA ALA A 359 -16.29 12.11 -8.42
C ALA A 359 -15.60 13.43 -8.03
N ALA A 360 -14.37 13.36 -7.53
CA ALA A 360 -13.57 14.51 -7.12
C ALA A 360 -12.60 15.04 -8.20
N GLY A 361 -12.47 14.37 -9.34
CA GLY A 361 -11.49 14.71 -10.38
C GLY A 361 -10.04 14.52 -9.94
N THR A 362 -9.75 13.43 -9.24
CA THR A 362 -8.42 13.08 -8.73
C THR A 362 -8.15 11.57 -8.89
N ILE A 363 -7.11 11.06 -8.21
CA ILE A 363 -6.71 9.66 -8.18
C ILE A 363 -7.03 9.02 -6.81
N ALA A 364 -7.29 7.72 -6.78
CA ALA A 364 -7.63 6.98 -5.55
C ALA A 364 -6.55 7.08 -4.46
N TYR A 365 -5.29 7.30 -4.82
CA TYR A 365 -4.20 7.60 -3.89
C TYR A 365 -4.53 8.78 -2.98
N GLU A 366 -5.05 9.87 -3.54
CA GLU A 366 -5.37 11.07 -2.78
C GLU A 366 -6.54 10.80 -1.82
N ILE A 367 -7.55 10.08 -2.30
CA ILE A 367 -8.76 9.75 -1.54
C ILE A 367 -8.42 9.07 -0.22
N VAL A 368 -7.66 7.97 -0.27
CA VAL A 368 -7.35 7.20 0.95
C VAL A 368 -6.31 7.89 1.83
N THR A 369 -5.33 8.56 1.23
CA THR A 369 -4.24 9.20 2.00
C THR A 369 -4.73 10.39 2.81
N ARG A 370 -5.76 11.10 2.34
CA ARG A 370 -6.24 12.33 2.96
C ARG A 370 -7.38 12.14 3.97
N ILE A 371 -7.78 10.90 4.26
CA ILE A 371 -8.75 10.64 5.33
C ILE A 371 -8.19 11.14 6.66
N GLY A 372 -8.85 12.13 7.24
CA GLY A 372 -8.32 12.92 8.35
C GLY A 372 -8.20 12.13 9.65
N THR A 373 -7.38 12.63 10.58
CA THR A 373 -7.15 12.00 11.89
C THR A 373 -8.37 12.01 12.81
N ARG A 374 -9.38 12.85 12.52
CA ARG A 374 -10.70 12.86 13.19
C ARG A 374 -11.56 11.63 12.87
N VAL A 375 -11.18 10.85 11.84
CA VAL A 375 -11.80 9.57 11.52
C VAL A 375 -10.96 8.47 12.17
N PRO A 376 -11.45 7.80 13.24
CA PRO A 376 -10.71 6.73 13.89
C PRO A 376 -10.48 5.57 12.93
N ARG A 377 -9.28 5.01 12.96
CA ARG A 377 -8.97 3.74 12.29
C ARG A 377 -9.38 2.60 13.21
N VAL A 378 -10.10 1.63 12.67
CA VAL A 378 -10.48 0.39 13.35
C VAL A 378 -9.84 -0.75 12.60
N TYR A 379 -8.84 -1.39 13.21
CA TYR A 379 -8.15 -2.51 12.59
C TYR A 379 -8.91 -3.80 12.86
N VAL A 380 -9.14 -4.57 11.80
CA VAL A 380 -9.77 -5.89 11.89
C VAL A 380 -8.79 -6.95 11.40
N ASN A 381 -8.98 -8.17 11.90
CA ASN A 381 -8.10 -9.30 11.61
C ASN A 381 -6.63 -9.05 12.00
N GLU A 382 -6.38 -8.34 13.10
CA GLU A 382 -5.03 -8.29 13.70
C GLU A 382 -4.64 -9.67 14.21
N ARG A 383 -3.36 -10.04 14.06
CA ARG A 383 -2.82 -11.24 14.69
C ARG A 383 -2.24 -10.86 16.07
N PRO A 384 -2.47 -11.64 17.13
CA PRO A 384 -1.83 -11.40 18.41
C PRO A 384 -0.30 -11.46 18.28
N GLU A 385 0.41 -10.61 19.01
CA GLU A 385 1.86 -10.71 19.11
C GLU A 385 2.24 -12.05 19.79
N GLY A 386 3.00 -12.90 19.10
CA GLY A 386 3.59 -14.12 19.68
C GLY A 386 3.09 -15.48 19.15
N GLU A 387 2.13 -15.53 18.22
CA GLU A 387 1.79 -16.78 17.53
C GLU A 387 2.77 -17.02 16.36
N GLU A 388 3.83 -17.78 16.63
CA GLU A 388 4.64 -18.42 15.59
C GLU A 388 3.73 -19.31 14.72
N ARG A 389 4.00 -19.33 13.41
CA ARG A 389 3.25 -20.17 12.47
C ARG A 389 3.33 -21.64 12.93
N PRO A 390 2.23 -22.42 12.93
CA PRO A 390 2.39 -23.86 12.91
C PRO A 390 3.08 -24.23 11.59
N GLU A 391 4.30 -24.77 11.69
CA GLU A 391 4.96 -25.42 10.58
C GLU A 391 4.12 -26.64 10.15
N GLY A 392 3.77 -26.71 8.86
CA GLY A 392 3.29 -27.93 8.24
C GLY A 392 1.86 -27.89 7.73
N ASP A 393 1.70 -27.54 6.46
CA ASP A 393 0.80 -28.30 5.56
C ASP A 393 1.34 -28.18 4.12
N GLU A 394 2.53 -28.73 3.90
CA GLU A 394 2.90 -29.22 2.57
C GLU A 394 2.36 -30.65 2.48
N ARG A 395 1.10 -30.80 2.07
CA ARG A 395 0.64 -32.07 1.51
C ARG A 395 0.95 -32.07 0.03
N CYS A 396 1.92 -32.92 -0.31
CA CYS A 396 2.21 -33.37 -1.66
C CYS A 396 0.95 -33.94 -2.31
N ASP A 397 0.43 -33.28 -3.33
CA ASP A 397 -0.40 -33.91 -4.36
C ASP A 397 0.49 -34.12 -5.59
N GLY A 398 0.98 -35.36 -5.74
CA GLY A 398 1.77 -35.79 -6.87
C GLY A 398 1.52 -37.27 -7.13
N GLU A 399 0.45 -37.59 -7.85
CA GLU A 399 0.26 -38.90 -8.46
C GLU A 399 0.05 -38.75 -9.97
N GLU A 400 1.12 -38.95 -10.74
CA GLU A 400 1.01 -39.58 -12.06
C GLU A 400 2.13 -40.61 -12.29
N ARG A 401 1.67 -41.87 -12.43
CA ARG A 401 2.12 -42.95 -13.32
C ARG A 401 3.55 -43.49 -13.21
N CYS A 402 3.63 -44.78 -12.84
CA CYS A 402 4.49 -45.74 -13.54
C CYS A 402 3.76 -47.08 -13.72
N ASP A 403 3.64 -47.49 -14.97
CA ASP A 403 3.27 -48.84 -15.43
C ASP A 403 4.30 -49.89 -14.98
N GLY A 404 3.88 -51.17 -14.89
CA GLY A 404 4.81 -52.29 -15.09
C GLY A 404 4.63 -53.54 -14.23
N GLU A 405 4.04 -54.56 -14.84
CA GLU A 405 4.41 -55.99 -14.73
C GLU A 405 3.98 -56.84 -13.52
N ARG A 406 3.10 -57.80 -13.83
CA ARG A 406 2.88 -59.07 -13.10
C ARG A 406 3.91 -60.12 -13.54
N PRO A 407 4.23 -61.07 -12.66
CA PRO A 407 3.93 -62.49 -12.92
C PRO A 407 3.31 -63.13 -11.64
N GLY A 408 2.53 -64.22 -11.62
CA GLY A 408 2.41 -65.35 -12.52
C GLY A 408 2.66 -66.68 -11.77
N ARG A 409 1.60 -67.23 -11.13
CA ARG A 409 1.30 -68.65 -10.80
C ARG A 409 2.29 -69.54 -9.98
N ALA A 410 1.73 -70.22 -8.96
CA ALA A 410 1.62 -71.71 -8.81
C ALA A 410 1.07 -72.05 -7.40
N ALA A 411 -0.14 -72.61 -7.25
CA ALA A 411 -0.50 -74.04 -7.13
C ALA A 411 -0.55 -74.55 -5.66
N GLY A 412 -1.72 -75.06 -5.24
CA GLY A 412 -2.07 -75.53 -3.87
C GLY A 412 -1.52 -76.92 -3.51
N PRO A 413 -2.25 -77.82 -2.80
CA PRO A 413 -3.60 -77.74 -2.20
C PRO A 413 -3.67 -78.28 -0.74
N GLY A 414 -4.86 -78.23 -0.10
CA GLY A 414 -5.20 -79.22 0.92
C GLY A 414 -6.13 -78.80 2.07
N GLY A 415 -7.40 -79.20 1.97
CA GLY A 415 -8.12 -79.92 3.03
C GLY A 415 -8.76 -79.13 4.18
N GLY A 416 -10.06 -79.40 4.42
CA GLY A 416 -10.67 -79.22 5.75
C GLY A 416 -12.10 -78.69 5.75
N ARG A 417 -13.07 -79.59 5.92
CA ARG A 417 -14.52 -79.34 6.03
C ARG A 417 -14.94 -79.04 7.49
N ARG A 418 -16.08 -78.33 7.62
CA ARG A 418 -17.15 -78.45 8.66
C ARG A 418 -16.80 -77.98 10.10
N ALA A 419 -17.67 -77.43 10.95
CA ALA A 419 -19.13 -77.20 10.97
C ALA A 419 -19.52 -76.28 12.16
N GLY A 420 -20.80 -75.86 12.23
CA GLY A 420 -21.56 -75.34 13.40
C GLY A 420 -21.65 -73.80 13.44
N ALA A 421 -22.79 -73.12 13.30
CA ALA A 421 -24.02 -73.11 14.15
C ALA A 421 -23.63 -72.87 15.62
N ASP A 422 -24.01 -71.78 16.29
CA ASP A 422 -25.27 -71.00 16.25
C ASP A 422 -25.11 -69.49 15.97
#